data_AF-A0AAN9W3F8-F1
#
_entry.id   AF-A0AAN9W3F8-F1
#
_cell.length_a   1.000
_cell.length_b   1.000
_cell.length_c   1.000
_cell.angle_alpha   90.00
_cell.angle_beta   90.00
_cell.angle_gamma   90.00
#
_symmetry.space_group_name_H-M   'P 1'
#
loop_
_entity.id
_entity.type
_entity.pdbx_description
1 polymer ?
#
loop_
_entity_poly.entity_id
_entity_poly.type
_entity_poly.pdbx_seq_one_letter_code
_entity_poly.pdbx_strand_id
1 'polypeptide(L)'
;MEAANDAASEADADPNGKQFNTFIDALLQESGKSISHQSVLDEMLTFLVSGIDTSAITLQFALYFLAKNPLVQEKALRELQNIFDAAGSTAVTPDTLQRMQYVEMTVYETLRMHPPVFFFLKEAGVDTPLVSSDLVVPAGATVIMSQDFAYGP
;
A
#
# COMPACT_ATOMS: atom_id res chain seq x y z
N MET A 1 16.07 2.65 -47.68
CA MET A 1 14.84 3.25 -47.13
C MET A 1 14.23 2.20 -46.20
N GLU A 2 14.87 1.74 -45.12
CA GLU A 2 15.71 2.41 -44.12
C GLU A 2 15.01 3.57 -43.40
N ALA A 3 15.04 3.47 -42.06
CA ALA A 3 14.54 4.34 -40.98
C ALA A 3 13.01 4.39 -40.81
N ALA A 4 12.41 4.15 -39.63
CA ALA A 4 12.92 4.43 -38.28
C ALA A 4 12.53 3.34 -37.25
N ASN A 5 13.56 2.72 -36.68
CA ASN A 5 13.61 2.29 -35.29
C ASN A 5 14.51 3.32 -34.58
N ASP A 6 14.09 3.85 -33.43
CA ASP A 6 14.95 4.30 -32.31
C ASP A 6 14.20 5.28 -31.39
N ALA A 7 13.78 4.76 -30.23
CA ALA A 7 13.99 5.38 -28.91
C ALA A 7 13.23 4.58 -27.82
N ALA A 8 13.47 3.27 -27.80
CA ALA A 8 13.27 2.45 -26.61
C ALA A 8 14.53 1.58 -26.48
N SER A 9 15.63 2.21 -26.06
CA SER A 9 16.91 1.54 -25.78
C SER A 9 17.21 1.81 -24.31
N GLU A 10 17.06 0.77 -23.48
CA GLU A 10 18.15 -0.07 -22.99
C GLU A 10 18.80 0.54 -21.75
N ALA A 11 18.23 0.19 -20.60
CA ALA A 11 19.00 -0.03 -19.39
C ALA A 11 18.40 -1.28 -18.73
N ASP A 12 19.27 -2.23 -18.38
CA ASP A 12 19.00 -3.53 -17.75
C ASP A 12 18.71 -4.73 -18.68
N ALA A 13 19.69 -5.05 -19.53
CA ALA A 13 19.86 -6.40 -20.07
C ALA A 13 21.21 -7.00 -19.58
N ASP A 14 21.14 -7.97 -18.68
CA ASP A 14 22.26 -8.81 -18.20
C ASP A 14 22.62 -9.86 -19.29
N PRO A 15 23.90 -10.16 -19.57
CA PRO A 15 24.32 -11.20 -20.52
C PRO A 15 23.97 -12.65 -20.16
N ASN A 16 23.41 -12.91 -18.97
CA ASN A 16 22.72 -14.16 -18.60
C ASN A 16 21.19 -13.96 -18.37
N GLY A 17 20.64 -12.86 -18.91
CA GLY A 17 19.57 -12.04 -18.34
C GLY A 17 18.14 -12.56 -18.41
N LYS A 18 17.69 -13.13 -17.29
CA LYS A 18 16.26 -13.13 -16.93
C LYS A 18 15.89 -11.74 -16.41
N GLN A 19 15.07 -10.99 -17.15
CA GLN A 19 14.41 -9.80 -16.64
C GLN A 19 13.27 -10.24 -15.71
N PHE A 20 13.42 -9.99 -14.40
CA PHE A 20 12.37 -10.26 -13.42
C PHE A 20 11.76 -8.93 -12.99
N ASN A 21 10.72 -8.48 -13.69
CA ASN A 21 10.21 -7.11 -13.49
C ASN A 21 8.86 -7.06 -12.77
N THR A 22 8.23 -8.19 -12.42
CA THR A 22 6.93 -8.19 -11.73
C THR A 22 6.85 -9.18 -10.57
N PHE A 23 6.01 -8.84 -9.58
CA PHE A 23 5.64 -9.73 -8.48
C PHE A 23 5.08 -11.09 -8.97
N ILE A 24 4.42 -11.08 -10.13
CA ILE A 24 3.83 -12.28 -10.74
C ILE A 24 4.89 -13.23 -11.27
N ASP A 25 5.95 -12.69 -11.88
CA ASP A 25 7.08 -13.51 -12.36
C ASP A 25 7.78 -14.20 -11.18
N ALA A 26 7.89 -13.52 -10.03
CA ALA A 26 8.43 -14.09 -8.81
C ALA A 26 7.56 -15.25 -8.27
N LEU A 27 6.22 -15.12 -8.28
CA LEU A 27 5.30 -16.19 -7.87
C LEU A 27 5.31 -17.38 -8.85
N LEU A 28 5.40 -17.11 -10.14
CA LEU A 28 5.46 -18.15 -11.17
C LEU A 28 6.74 -18.98 -11.12
N GLN A 29 7.86 -18.41 -10.66
CA GLN A 29 9.11 -19.15 -10.46
C GLN A 29 9.05 -20.17 -9.31
N GLU A 30 8.18 -19.94 -8.32
CA GLU A 30 7.91 -20.88 -7.23
C GLU A 30 6.79 -21.88 -7.58
N SER A 31 6.06 -21.64 -8.67
CA SER A 31 5.10 -22.59 -9.23
C SER A 31 5.82 -23.86 -9.69
N GLY A 32 5.35 -25.02 -9.23
CA GLY A 32 5.94 -26.33 -9.54
C GLY A 32 6.98 -26.83 -8.55
N LYS A 33 7.37 -26.04 -7.53
CA LYS A 33 8.16 -26.51 -6.37
C LYS A 33 7.31 -26.71 -5.13
N SER A 34 6.44 -25.75 -4.82
CA SER A 34 5.62 -25.74 -3.59
C SER A 34 4.20 -25.22 -3.79
N ILE A 35 3.90 -24.54 -4.90
CA ILE A 35 2.61 -23.85 -5.14
C ILE A 35 2.06 -24.28 -6.51
N SER A 36 0.75 -24.48 -6.60
CA SER A 36 0.08 -24.81 -7.86
C SER A 36 -0.18 -23.56 -8.70
N HIS A 37 -0.24 -23.70 -10.03
CA HIS A 37 -0.59 -22.59 -10.92
C HIS A 37 -1.94 -21.95 -10.57
N GLN A 38 -2.93 -22.76 -10.17
CA GLN A 38 -4.24 -22.25 -9.76
C GLN A 38 -4.15 -21.40 -8.49
N SER A 39 -3.35 -21.85 -7.51
CA SER A 39 -3.11 -21.10 -6.27
C SER A 39 -2.42 -19.76 -6.55
N VAL A 40 -1.51 -19.69 -7.52
CA VAL A 40 -0.90 -18.42 -7.94
C VAL A 40 -1.97 -17.47 -8.51
N LEU A 41 -2.87 -17.97 -9.36
CA LEU A 41 -3.95 -17.15 -9.92
C LEU A 41 -4.94 -16.67 -8.84
N ASP A 42 -5.30 -17.53 -7.89
CA ASP A 42 -6.21 -17.19 -6.79
C ASP A 42 -5.59 -16.12 -5.88
N GLU A 43 -4.28 -16.24 -5.58
CA GLU A 43 -3.55 -15.24 -4.80
C GLU A 43 -3.44 -13.90 -5.55
N MET A 44 -3.20 -13.94 -6.86
CA MET A 44 -3.20 -12.74 -7.71
C MET A 44 -4.52 -11.97 -7.63
N LEU A 45 -5.64 -12.68 -7.77
CA LEU A 45 -6.96 -12.07 -7.67
C LEU A 45 -7.19 -11.48 -6.27
N THR A 46 -6.76 -12.18 -5.24
CA THR A 46 -6.86 -11.72 -3.85
C THR A 46 -6.09 -10.42 -3.63
N PHE A 47 -4.86 -10.30 -4.12
CA PHE A 47 -4.06 -9.06 -4.04
C PHE A 47 -4.70 -7.91 -4.80
N LEU A 48 -5.18 -8.16 -6.03
CA LEU A 48 -5.81 -7.12 -6.85
C LEU A 48 -7.04 -6.54 -6.15
N VAL A 49 -7.96 -7.38 -5.71
CA VAL A 49 -9.19 -6.93 -5.05
C VAL A 49 -8.87 -6.20 -3.73
N SER A 50 -7.98 -6.79 -2.90
CA SER A 50 -7.63 -6.20 -1.61
C SER A 50 -6.92 -4.86 -1.73
N GLY A 51 -6.06 -4.69 -2.75
CA GLY A 51 -5.30 -3.47 -2.96
C GLY A 51 -6.08 -2.34 -3.63
N ILE A 52 -7.01 -2.66 -4.54
CA ILE A 52 -7.77 -1.66 -5.31
C ILE A 52 -8.69 -0.88 -4.39
N ASP A 53 -9.60 -1.56 -3.67
CA ASP A 53 -10.64 -0.87 -2.91
C ASP A 53 -10.04 -0.07 -1.75
N THR A 54 -9.07 -0.65 -1.03
CA THR A 54 -8.42 0.01 0.12
C THR A 54 -7.64 1.26 -0.30
N SER A 55 -6.88 1.19 -1.41
CA SER A 55 -6.12 2.33 -1.92
C SER A 55 -7.04 3.40 -2.50
N ALA A 56 -8.09 3.01 -3.23
CA ALA A 56 -9.06 3.95 -3.81
C ALA A 56 -9.79 4.75 -2.72
N ILE A 57 -10.25 4.08 -1.66
CA ILE A 57 -10.89 4.72 -0.51
C ILE A 57 -9.90 5.67 0.17
N THR A 58 -8.67 5.22 0.43
CA THR A 58 -7.63 6.07 1.03
C THR A 58 -7.42 7.34 0.22
N LEU A 59 -7.26 7.22 -1.10
CA LEU A 59 -7.04 8.36 -1.99
C LEU A 59 -8.25 9.30 -2.03
N GLN A 60 -9.48 8.74 -2.06
CA GLN A 60 -10.71 9.51 -2.03
C GLN A 60 -10.77 10.40 -0.78
N PHE A 61 -10.49 9.85 0.41
CA PHE A 61 -10.52 10.62 1.65
C PHE A 61 -9.33 11.58 1.78
N ALA A 62 -8.14 11.20 1.29
CA ALA A 62 -6.99 12.11 1.26
C ALA A 62 -7.30 13.37 0.45
N LEU A 63 -7.89 13.21 -0.74
CA LEU A 63 -8.32 14.33 -1.58
C LEU A 63 -9.43 15.15 -0.92
N TYR A 64 -10.39 14.50 -0.26
CA TYR A 64 -11.43 15.18 0.50
C TYR A 64 -10.86 16.05 1.64
N PHE A 65 -9.94 15.50 2.45
CA PHE A 65 -9.32 16.24 3.55
C PHE A 65 -8.44 17.38 3.06
N LEU A 66 -7.69 17.19 1.97
CA LEU A 66 -6.92 18.25 1.34
C LEU A 66 -7.82 19.39 0.84
N ALA A 67 -8.93 19.07 0.16
CA ALA A 67 -9.88 20.06 -0.32
C ALA A 67 -10.56 20.85 0.82
N LYS A 68 -10.74 20.22 1.99
CA LYS A 68 -11.29 20.87 3.20
C LYS A 68 -10.27 21.69 3.98
N ASN A 69 -8.96 21.47 3.77
CA ASN A 69 -7.89 22.10 4.53
C ASN A 69 -6.87 22.80 3.60
N PRO A 70 -7.19 23.99 3.06
CA PRO A 70 -6.33 24.69 2.10
C PRO A 70 -4.91 24.95 2.59
N LEU A 71 -4.73 25.21 3.89
CA LEU A 71 -3.40 25.42 4.49
C LEU A 71 -2.53 24.16 4.45
N VAL A 72 -3.13 22.98 4.65
CA VAL A 72 -2.44 21.68 4.57
C VAL A 72 -2.09 21.39 3.11
N GLN A 73 -3.03 21.63 2.19
CA GLN A 73 -2.80 21.49 0.75
C GLN A 73 -1.66 22.38 0.26
N GLU A 74 -1.63 23.64 0.68
CA GLU A 74 -0.57 24.57 0.30
C GLU A 74 0.80 24.12 0.84
N LYS A 75 0.85 23.62 2.08
CA LYS A 75 2.09 23.11 2.68
C LYS A 75 2.61 21.87 1.95
N ALA A 76 1.73 20.93 1.57
CA ALA A 76 2.09 19.77 0.76
C ALA A 76 2.58 20.17 -0.63
N LEU A 77 1.93 21.14 -1.28
CA LEU A 77 2.36 21.63 -2.58
C LEU A 77 3.74 22.30 -2.52
N ARG A 78 4.01 23.11 -1.49
CA ARG A 78 5.32 23.74 -1.28
C ARG A 78 6.43 22.71 -1.05
N GLU A 79 6.15 21.63 -0.30
CA GLU A 79 7.09 20.52 -0.15
C GLU A 79 7.45 19.92 -1.51
N LEU A 80 6.45 19.58 -2.31
CA LEU A 80 6.65 18.97 -3.63
C LEU A 80 7.44 19.91 -4.57
N GLN A 81 7.10 21.20 -4.61
CA GLN A 81 7.82 22.21 -5.40
C GLN A 81 9.31 22.24 -5.02
N ASN A 82 9.62 22.35 -3.73
CA ASN A 82 11.01 22.39 -3.27
C ASN A 82 11.80 21.12 -3.65
N ILE A 83 11.16 19.95 -3.59
CA ILE A 83 11.80 18.68 -3.94
C ILE A 83 12.10 18.62 -5.45
N PHE A 84 11.13 18.95 -6.29
CA PHE A 84 11.30 18.87 -7.75
C PHE A 84 12.21 19.98 -8.29
N ASP A 85 12.16 21.18 -7.72
CA ASP A 85 13.08 22.27 -8.06
C ASP A 85 14.54 21.89 -7.71
N ALA A 86 14.76 21.27 -6.56
CA ALA A 86 16.08 20.77 -6.16
C ALA A 86 16.57 19.59 -7.02
N ALA A 87 15.65 18.77 -7.54
CA ALA A 87 15.97 17.68 -8.45
C ALA A 87 16.19 18.14 -9.91
N GLY A 88 15.73 19.35 -10.27
CA GLY A 88 15.77 19.85 -11.65
C GLY A 88 14.88 19.06 -12.62
N SER A 89 13.93 18.29 -12.10
CA SER A 89 13.04 17.40 -12.85
C SER A 89 11.76 17.14 -12.07
N THR A 90 10.65 16.96 -12.78
CA THR A 90 9.36 16.56 -12.20
C THR A 90 9.17 15.05 -12.14
N ALA A 91 10.20 14.27 -12.50
CA ALA A 91 10.14 12.81 -12.43
C ALA A 91 10.15 12.34 -10.97
N VAL A 92 9.20 11.47 -10.62
CA VAL A 92 9.18 10.80 -9.31
C VAL A 92 10.19 9.66 -9.34
N THR A 93 11.30 9.84 -8.66
CA THR A 93 12.34 8.82 -8.42
C THR A 93 12.30 8.35 -6.96
N PRO A 94 12.90 7.19 -6.62
CA PRO A 94 13.01 6.73 -5.24
C PRO A 94 13.58 7.80 -4.29
N ASP A 95 14.59 8.55 -4.74
CA ASP A 95 15.21 9.63 -3.96
C ASP A 95 14.25 10.80 -3.72
N THR A 96 13.46 11.19 -4.73
CA THR A 96 12.46 12.25 -4.54
C THR A 96 11.32 11.79 -3.64
N LEU A 97 10.89 10.52 -3.78
CA LEU A 97 9.80 9.94 -3.00
C LEU A 97 10.14 9.88 -1.51
N GLN A 98 11.36 9.46 -1.17
CA GLN A 98 11.84 9.44 0.23
C GLN A 98 11.88 10.84 0.89
N ARG A 99 11.89 11.92 0.10
CA ARG A 99 11.89 13.29 0.62
C ARG A 99 10.48 13.83 0.88
N MET A 100 9.42 13.17 0.41
CA MET A 100 8.02 13.61 0.51
C MET A 100 7.41 13.35 1.90
N GLN A 101 8.05 13.83 2.96
CA GLN A 101 7.69 13.53 4.34
C GLN A 101 6.31 14.06 4.74
N TYR A 102 5.97 15.28 4.31
CA TYR A 102 4.70 15.92 4.64
C TYR A 102 3.53 15.32 3.87
N VAL A 103 3.74 14.96 2.60
CA VAL A 103 2.76 14.18 1.85
C VAL A 103 2.54 12.81 2.51
N GLU A 104 3.59 12.11 2.92
CA GLU A 104 3.48 10.85 3.66
C GLU A 104 2.69 11.01 4.96
N MET A 105 2.99 12.04 5.77
CA MET A 105 2.21 12.37 6.97
C MET A 105 0.74 12.64 6.65
N THR A 106 0.43 13.27 5.52
CA THR A 106 -0.96 13.51 5.09
C THR A 106 -1.70 12.20 4.79
N VAL A 107 -1.01 11.23 4.20
CA VAL A 107 -1.57 9.88 3.96
C VAL A 107 -1.80 9.16 5.29
N TYR A 108 -0.83 9.17 6.22
CA TYR A 108 -1.01 8.56 7.54
C TYR A 108 -2.14 9.19 8.35
N GLU A 109 -2.27 10.51 8.30
CA GLU A 109 -3.36 11.21 8.99
C GLU A 109 -4.73 10.89 8.36
N THR A 110 -4.76 10.70 7.04
CA THR A 110 -5.96 10.19 6.35
C THR A 110 -6.33 8.80 6.84
N LEU A 111 -5.36 7.88 6.93
CA LEU A 111 -5.58 6.53 7.44
C LEU A 111 -5.97 6.51 8.92
N ARG A 112 -5.47 7.46 9.72
CA ARG A 112 -5.84 7.61 11.13
C ARG A 112 -7.29 8.07 11.29
N MET A 113 -7.73 9.02 10.47
CA MET A 113 -9.09 9.56 10.52
C MET A 113 -10.12 8.70 9.79
N HIS A 114 -9.71 8.00 8.74
CA HIS A 114 -10.56 7.17 7.92
C HIS A 114 -9.81 5.92 7.42
N PRO A 115 -9.65 4.89 8.26
CA PRO A 115 -9.06 3.64 7.83
C PRO A 115 -10.01 2.92 6.85
N PRO A 116 -9.55 2.45 5.67
CA PRO A 116 -10.40 1.72 4.73
C PRO A 116 -10.97 0.41 5.29
N VAL A 117 -10.29 -0.16 6.30
CA VAL A 117 -10.70 -1.38 7.00
C VAL A 117 -11.06 -1.02 8.44
N PHE A 118 -12.37 -0.99 8.74
CA PHE A 118 -12.88 -0.49 10.02
C PHE A 118 -12.69 -1.45 11.21
N PHE A 119 -12.63 -2.77 10.94
CA PHE A 119 -12.44 -3.78 11.98
C PHE A 119 -11.76 -5.04 11.47
N PHE A 120 -11.12 -5.76 12.39
CA PHE A 120 -10.56 -7.09 12.18
C PHE A 120 -11.32 -8.11 13.00
N LEU A 121 -11.52 -9.29 12.41
CA LEU A 121 -12.16 -10.44 13.05
C LEU A 121 -11.09 -11.48 13.38
N LYS A 122 -11.11 -11.99 14.61
CA LYS A 122 -10.29 -13.13 15.03
C LYS A 122 -11.14 -14.11 15.82
N GLU A 123 -10.96 -15.40 15.57
CA GLU A 123 -11.58 -16.44 16.38
C GLU A 123 -10.60 -16.94 17.44
N ALA A 124 -11.07 -17.07 18.69
CA ALA A 124 -10.28 -17.62 19.77
C ALA A 124 -10.18 -19.15 19.60
N GLY A 125 -8.98 -19.66 19.30
CA GLY A 125 -8.77 -21.11 19.17
C GLY A 125 -8.82 -21.87 20.51
N VAL A 126 -8.60 -21.17 21.62
CA VAL A 126 -8.63 -21.69 22.99
C VAL A 126 -9.21 -20.65 23.92
N ASP A 127 -9.65 -21.08 25.11
CA ASP A 127 -10.05 -20.19 26.20
C ASP A 127 -8.90 -19.23 26.53
N THR A 128 -9.09 -17.96 26.19
CA THR A 128 -8.05 -16.93 26.24
C THR A 128 -8.40 -15.92 27.33
N PRO A 129 -7.68 -15.91 28.48
CA PRO A 129 -7.91 -14.93 29.53
C PRO A 129 -7.49 -13.53 29.07
N LEU A 130 -8.33 -12.53 29.36
CA LEU A 130 -8.01 -11.13 29.09
C LEU A 130 -7.04 -10.61 30.16
N VAL A 131 -5.96 -9.94 29.74
CA VAL A 131 -4.95 -9.41 30.68
C VAL A 131 -5.53 -8.29 31.57
N SER A 132 -6.55 -7.58 31.08
CA SER A 132 -7.14 -6.41 31.74
C SER A 132 -8.28 -6.72 32.71
N SER A 133 -8.74 -7.98 32.81
CA SER A 133 -9.90 -8.35 33.63
C SER A 133 -9.91 -9.85 33.94
N ASP A 134 -10.69 -10.30 34.91
CA ASP A 134 -10.89 -11.73 35.21
C ASP A 134 -11.75 -12.47 34.16
N LEU A 135 -11.99 -11.85 32.99
CA LEU A 135 -12.80 -12.41 31.92
C LEU A 135 -11.96 -13.31 31.01
N VAL A 136 -12.60 -14.37 30.51
CA VAL A 136 -12.02 -15.31 29.55
C VAL A 136 -12.85 -15.25 28.27
N VAL A 137 -12.18 -15.06 27.13
CA VAL A 137 -12.78 -15.24 25.82
C VAL A 137 -12.81 -16.74 25.55
N PRO A 138 -14.00 -17.36 25.44
CA PRO A 138 -14.09 -18.81 25.27
C PRO A 138 -13.62 -19.24 23.88
N ALA A 139 -13.13 -20.48 23.77
CA ALA A 139 -12.80 -21.09 22.49
C ALA A 139 -14.01 -21.05 21.53
N GLY A 140 -13.76 -20.72 20.26
CA GLY A 140 -14.77 -20.52 19.24
C GLY A 140 -15.46 -19.16 19.25
N ALA A 141 -15.17 -18.28 20.21
CA ALA A 141 -15.69 -16.91 20.18
C ALA A 141 -14.98 -16.04 19.14
N THR A 142 -15.74 -15.24 18.41
CA THR A 142 -15.21 -14.22 17.50
C THR A 142 -14.99 -12.90 18.22
N VAL A 143 -13.76 -12.42 18.23
CA VAL A 143 -13.35 -11.11 18.72
C VAL A 143 -13.31 -10.13 17.55
N ILE A 144 -13.99 -9.00 17.72
CA ILE A 144 -13.98 -7.88 16.77
C ILE A 144 -13.10 -6.78 17.35
N MET A 145 -12.06 -6.39 16.61
CA MET A 145 -11.17 -5.29 16.97
C MET A 145 -11.38 -4.16 15.97
N SER A 146 -11.94 -3.04 16.41
CA SER A 146 -12.11 -1.85 15.58
C SER A 146 -10.98 -0.85 15.82
N GLN A 147 -10.44 -0.28 14.74
CA GLN A 147 -9.38 0.74 14.83
C GLN A 147 -9.92 2.09 15.32
N ASP A 148 -11.15 2.44 14.95
CA ASP A 148 -11.80 3.72 15.32
C ASP A 148 -11.98 3.84 16.84
N PHE A 149 -12.19 2.72 17.53
CA PHE A 149 -12.42 2.72 18.98
C PHE A 149 -11.12 2.88 19.80
N ALA A 150 -9.95 2.63 19.20
CA ALA A 150 -8.66 2.71 19.88
C ALA A 150 -8.17 4.17 20.07
N TYR A 151 -8.67 5.08 19.23
CA TYR A 151 -8.35 6.51 19.28
C TYR A 151 -9.65 7.28 19.58
N GLY A 152 -10.02 7.34 20.86
CA GLY A 152 -11.21 8.09 21.31
C GLY A 152 -11.20 9.55 20.84
N PRO A 153 -12.36 10.25 20.91
CA PRO A 153 -12.50 11.63 20.47
C PRO A 153 -11.57 12.61 21.20
#